data_AF-A0A366ME98-F1
#
_entry.id   AF-A0A366ME98-F1
#
_cell.length_a   1.000
_cell.length_b   1.000
_cell.length_c   1.000
_cell.angle_alpha   90.00
_cell.angle_beta   90.00
_cell.angle_gamma   90.00
#
_symmetry.space_group_name_H-M   'P 1'
#
loop_
_entity.id
_entity.type
_entity.pdbx_description
1 polymer ?
#
loop_
_entity_poly.entity_id
_entity_poly.type
_entity_poly.pdbx_seq_one_letter_code
_entity_poly.pdbx_strand_id
1 'polypeptide(L)' 'MKNDGTKSLFVFNSNSNGGSISGLNLGKSSNGITLQGVTNFTIRDLLIENASGEGISIISSNYIDLINNTIQYNNS' A
#
# COMPACT_ATOMS: atom_id res chain seq x y z
N MET A 1 17.74 8.23 -19.63
CA MET A 1 16.55 8.50 -18.77
C MET A 1 17.04 8.56 -17.33
N LYS A 2 17.05 9.74 -16.72
CA LYS A 2 17.19 9.90 -15.26
C LYS A 2 15.75 10.13 -14.76
N ASN A 3 15.18 9.13 -14.09
CA ASN A 3 13.86 9.20 -13.48
C ASN A 3 14.08 9.23 -11.97
N ASP A 4 14.03 10.44 -11.42
CA ASP A 4 14.52 10.74 -10.09
C ASP A 4 13.36 10.86 -9.07
N GLY A 5 12.18 10.31 -9.38
CA GLY A 5 11.00 10.42 -8.52
C GLY A 5 9.91 9.38 -8.83
N THR A 6 10.09 8.15 -8.36
CA THR A 6 9.05 7.13 -8.42
C THR A 6 7.85 7.53 -7.55
N LYS A 7 6.69 7.74 -8.17
CA LYS A 7 5.39 7.87 -7.49
C LYS A 7 4.48 6.75 -7.95
N SER A 8 4.49 5.64 -7.22
CA SER A 8 3.51 4.56 -7.42
C SER A 8 2.33 4.80 -6.47
N LEU A 9 1.11 4.90 -7.00
CA LEU A 9 -0.13 4.92 -6.21
C LEU A 9 -1.01 3.78 -6.73
N PHE A 10 -1.16 2.73 -5.93
CA PHE A 10 -2.13 1.67 -6.19
C PHE A 10 -3.38 1.94 -5.35
N VAL A 11 -4.48 2.35 -6.01
CA VAL A 11 -5.76 2.61 -5.35
C VAL A 11 -6.72 1.47 -5.61
N PHE A 12 -7.15 0.79 -4.56
CA PHE A 12 -8.29 -0.12 -4.59
C PHE A 12 -9.50 0.67 -4.08
N ASN A 13 -10.32 1.13 -5.03
CA ASN A 13 -11.57 1.80 -4.75
C ASN A 13 -12.70 0.88 -5.19
N SER A 14 -13.13 0.02 -4.28
CA SER A 14 -14.20 -0.92 -4.55
C SER A 14 -15.09 -0.96 -3.34
N ASN A 15 -16.37 -0.62 -3.53
CA ASN A 15 -17.44 -1.02 -2.62
C ASN A 15 -17.62 -2.57 -2.67
N SER A 16 -16.52 -3.32 -2.61
CA SER A 16 -16.49 -4.77 -2.72
C SER A 16 -16.29 -5.39 -1.34
N ASN A 17 -17.01 -6.48 -1.12
CA ASN A 17 -16.83 -7.35 0.03
C ASN A 17 -15.90 -8.49 -0.39
N GLY A 18 -14.60 -8.35 -0.12
CA GLY A 18 -13.58 -9.33 -0.43
C GLY A 18 -12.49 -8.80 -1.36
N GLY A 19 -11.25 -9.22 -1.10
CA GLY A 19 -10.12 -9.04 -2.00
C GLY A 19 -8.79 -9.32 -1.32
N SER A 20 -7.75 -9.60 -2.10
CA SER A 20 -6.40 -9.71 -1.53
C SER A 20 -5.31 -9.27 -2.50
N ILE A 21 -4.20 -8.80 -1.95
CA ILE A 21 -2.95 -8.51 -2.65
C ILE A 21 -1.83 -9.23 -1.91
N SER A 22 -0.95 -9.91 -2.64
CA SER A 22 0.18 -10.63 -2.05
C SER A 22 1.48 -10.43 -2.81
N GLY A 23 2.60 -10.33 -2.08
CA GLY A 23 3.95 -10.41 -2.66
C GLY A 23 4.34 -9.19 -3.49
N LEU A 24 3.78 -8.02 -3.19
CA LEU A 24 4.04 -6.79 -3.94
C LEU A 24 5.27 -6.07 -3.38
N ASN A 25 6.25 -5.73 -4.23
CA ASN A 25 7.36 -4.85 -3.88
C ASN A 25 7.23 -3.54 -4.66
N LEU A 26 6.99 -2.43 -3.96
CA LEU A 26 6.84 -1.12 -4.56
C LEU A 26 8.17 -0.36 -4.73
N GLY A 27 9.28 -0.88 -4.20
CA GLY A 27 10.57 -0.21 -4.16
C GLY A 27 10.50 1.15 -3.46
N LYS A 28 11.36 2.09 -3.87
CA LYS A 28 11.32 3.48 -3.39
C LYS A 28 10.01 4.15 -3.80
N SER A 29 9.13 4.49 -2.86
CA SER A 29 7.87 5.17 -3.19
C SER A 29 7.45 6.21 -2.16
N SER A 30 7.05 7.40 -2.62
CA SER A 30 6.53 8.45 -1.72
C SER A 30 5.12 8.16 -1.21
N ASN A 31 4.37 7.31 -1.91
CA ASN A 31 3.03 6.82 -1.55
C ASN A 31 3.02 5.30 -1.72
N GLY A 32 2.28 4.54 -0.92
CA GLY A 32 2.17 3.09 -1.15
C GLY A 32 0.81 2.68 -1.69
N ILE A 33 -0.05 2.15 -0.82
CA ILE A 33 -1.37 1.62 -1.19
C ILE A 33 -2.47 2.45 -0.54
N THR A 34 -3.53 2.75 -1.30
CA THR A 34 -4.77 3.29 -0.73
C THR A 34 -5.88 2.26 -0.87
N LEU A 35 -6.45 1.86 0.27
CA LEU A 35 -7.67 1.08 0.37
C LEU A 35 -8.83 2.02 0.70
N GLN A 36 -9.77 2.19 -0.22
CA GLN A 36 -10.92 3.08 -0.03
C GLN A 36 -12.23 2.34 -0.25
N GLY A 37 -13.12 2.37 0.75
CA GLY A 37 -14.44 1.75 0.66
C GLY A 37 -14.46 0.22 0.69
N VAL A 38 -13.33 -0.42 1.01
CA VAL A 38 -13.20 -1.89 0.90
C VAL A 38 -13.64 -2.58 2.20
N THR A 39 -14.19 -3.78 2.09
CA THR A 39 -14.53 -4.62 3.25
C THR A 39 -13.98 -6.04 3.06
N ASN A 40 -13.45 -6.68 4.12
CA ASN A 40 -12.85 -8.04 4.06
C ASN A 40 -11.67 -8.13 3.08
N PHE A 41 -10.67 -7.26 3.24
CA PHE A 41 -9.54 -7.18 2.32
C PHE A 41 -8.23 -7.55 3.01
N THR A 42 -7.39 -8.38 2.37
CA THR A 42 -6.09 -8.77 2.91
C THR A 42 -4.95 -8.22 2.06
N ILE A 43 -4.02 -7.47 2.67
CA ILE A 43 -2.71 -7.17 2.07
C ILE A 43 -1.68 -8.02 2.78
N ARG A 44 -0.92 -8.80 2.02
CA ARG A 44 0.11 -9.67 2.57
C ARG A 44 1.44 -9.57 1.83
N ASP A 45 2.52 -9.75 2.58
CA ASP A 45 3.88 -9.81 2.02
C ASP A 45 4.23 -8.57 1.14
N LEU A 46 3.75 -7.37 1.53
CA LEU A 46 4.06 -6.09 0.87
C LEU A 46 5.42 -5.56 1.34
N LEU A 47 6.25 -5.07 0.41
CA LEU A 47 7.46 -4.30 0.71
C LEU A 47 7.36 -2.90 0.09
N ILE A 48 7.51 -1.87 0.92
CA ILE A 48 7.74 -0.48 0.49
C ILE A 48 9.06 -0.01 1.07
N GLU A 49 9.98 0.41 0.21
CA GLU A 49 11.30 0.89 0.62
C GLU A 49 11.32 2.41 0.61
N ASN A 50 12.09 3.04 1.52
CA ASN A 50 12.29 4.49 1.57
C ASN A 50 10.99 5.31 1.43
N ALA A 51 9.93 4.90 2.12
CA ALA A 51 8.66 5.58 2.15
C ALA A 51 8.83 7.00 2.72
N SER A 52 8.30 8.01 2.01
CA SER A 52 8.27 9.40 2.46
C SER A 52 6.86 9.93 2.76
N GLY A 53 5.84 9.07 2.65
CA GLY A 53 4.42 9.35 2.89
C GLY A 53 3.73 8.13 3.52
N GLU A 54 2.39 8.09 3.56
CA GLU A 54 1.62 7.22 4.47
C GLU A 54 1.85 5.70 4.36
N GLY A 55 2.48 5.19 3.30
CA GLY A 55 2.75 3.75 3.14
C GLY A 55 1.48 2.95 2.82
N ILE A 56 0.56 2.79 3.75
CA ILE A 56 -0.79 2.26 3.47
C ILE A 56 -1.83 3.21 4.07
N SER A 57 -2.73 3.72 3.25
CA SER A 57 -3.85 4.57 3.66
C SER A 57 -5.16 3.79 3.58
N ILE A 58 -5.92 3.71 4.67
CA ILE A 58 -7.18 2.96 4.75
C ILE A 58 -8.30 3.94 5.07
N ILE A 59 -9.23 4.13 4.13
CA ILE A 59 -10.27 5.16 4.19
C ILE A 59 -11.64 4.49 4.05
N SER A 60 -12.54 4.75 4.99
CA SER A 60 -13.93 4.25 4.96
C SER A 60 -14.03 2.75 4.67
N SER A 61 -13.16 1.94 5.28
CA SER A 61 -13.01 0.50 5.01
C SER A 61 -13.15 -0.33 6.29
N ASN A 62 -13.57 -1.59 6.18
CA ASN A 62 -13.83 -2.49 7.33
C ASN A 62 -13.16 -3.85 7.16
N TYR A 63 -12.79 -4.52 8.27
CA TYR A 63 -12.20 -5.87 8.25
C TYR A 63 -10.99 -6.00 7.31
N ILE A 64 -9.91 -5.29 7.64
CA ILE A 64 -8.67 -5.27 6.83
C ILE A 64 -7.58 -6.04 7.55
N ASP A 65 -7.05 -7.06 6.88
CA ASP A 65 -5.92 -7.84 7.37
C ASP A 65 -4.62 -7.37 6.70
N LEU A 66 -3.64 -6.98 7.51
CA LEU A 66 -2.29 -6.62 7.06
C LEU A 66 -1.29 -7.64 7.61
N ILE A 67 -0.79 -8.53 6.74
CA ILE A 67 -0.01 -9.71 7.16
C ILE A 67 1.39 -9.64 6.57
N ASN A 68 2.44 -9.69 7.41
CA ASN A 68 3.84 -9.72 6.96
C ASN A 68 4.24 -8.58 6.00
N ASN A 69 3.62 -7.41 6.16
CA ASN A 69 3.95 -6.23 5.36
C ASN A 69 5.11 -5.45 6.02
N THR A 70 6.05 -5.00 5.21
CA THR A 70 7.21 -4.20 5.62
C THR A 70 7.17 -2.85 4.93
N ILE A 71 7.12 -1.76 5.71
CA ILE A 71 7.21 -0.38 5.22
C ILE A 71 8.43 0.26 5.86
N GLN A 72 9.45 0.53 5.07
CA GLN A 72 10.68 1.16 5.54
C GLN A 72 10.61 2.65 5.25
N TYR A 73 10.51 3.47 6.29
CA TYR A 73 10.56 4.92 6.19
C TYR A 73 12.01 5.40 6.26
N ASN A 74 12.38 6.36 5.42
CA ASN A 74 13.73 6.93 5.47
C ASN A 74 13.76 8.04 6.54
N ASN A 75 14.28 7.74 7.73
CA ASN A 75 14.61 8.78 8.70
C ASN A 75 15.82 9.55 8.18
N SER A 76 15.60 10.83 7.86
CA SER A 76 16.69 11.79 7.63
C SER A 76 17.34 12.14 8.95
#